data_AF-A0A1K1LSG9-F1
#
_entry.id   AF-A0A1K1LSG9-F1
#
_cell.length_a   1.000
_cell.length_b   1.000
_cell.length_c   1.000
_cell.angle_alpha   90.00
_cell.angle_beta   90.00
_cell.angle_gamma   90.00
#
_symmetry.space_group_name_H-M   'P 1'
#
loop_
_entity.id
_entity.type
_entity.pdbx_description
1 polymer ?
#
loop_
_entity_poly.entity_id
_entity_poly.type
_entity_poly.pdbx_seq_one_letter_code
_entity_poly.pdbx_strand_id
1 'polypeptide(L)'
;MQFPGPDPETMRLGKQLEAALIVVVASNSDPAPALDIANTMIERGLSAGPPGRVLAMTLVELTMQHLQNETTPDPYGKFAQHLVRLGVCTELDLAAAFTGRALNSGLAQGWLPAEVYDQLAAFDGGDPTILEMLAQIERRA
;
A
#
# COMPACT_ATOMS: atom_id res chain seq x y z
N MET A 1 -1.38 11.24 -27.77
CA MET A 1 -2.50 11.29 -26.81
C MET A 1 -1.97 11.88 -25.53
N GLN A 2 -2.54 12.98 -25.04
CA GLN A 2 -2.31 13.42 -23.67
C GLN A 2 -3.08 12.46 -22.77
N PHE A 3 -2.38 11.65 -21.97
CA PHE A 3 -3.03 10.94 -20.89
C PHE A 3 -3.64 12.00 -19.96
N PRO A 4 -4.91 11.87 -19.55
CA PRO A 4 -5.46 12.76 -18.54
C PRO A 4 -4.51 12.69 -17.33
N GLY A 5 -4.09 13.86 -16.84
CA GLY A 5 -3.28 13.92 -15.63
C GLY A 5 -4.01 13.22 -14.47
N PRO A 6 -3.28 12.79 -13.43
CA PRO A 6 -3.89 12.17 -12.27
C PRO A 6 -5.01 13.05 -11.72
N ASP A 7 -6.14 12.43 -11.38
CA ASP A 7 -7.30 13.13 -10.87
C ASP A 7 -6.90 14.06 -9.69
N PRO A 8 -7.12 15.39 -9.80
CA PRO A 8 -6.70 16.34 -8.78
C PRO A 8 -7.26 16.02 -7.39
N GLU A 9 -8.44 15.42 -7.34
CA GLU A 9 -9.08 15.06 -6.09
C GLU A 9 -8.40 13.85 -5.43
N THR A 10 -8.12 12.81 -6.22
CA THR A 10 -7.30 11.67 -5.80
C THR A 10 -5.94 12.11 -5.26
N MET A 11 -5.25 13.04 -5.95
CA MET A 11 -3.98 13.59 -5.48
C MET A 11 -4.11 14.34 -4.15
N ARG A 12 -5.17 15.15 -4.01
CA ARG A 12 -5.39 15.94 -2.80
C ARG A 12 -5.67 15.05 -1.59
N LEU A 13 -6.56 14.07 -1.73
CA LEU A 13 -6.90 13.15 -0.65
C LEU A 13 -5.74 12.21 -0.33
N GLY A 14 -5.00 11.73 -1.33
CA GLY A 14 -3.79 10.94 -1.11
C GLY A 14 -2.74 11.69 -0.27
N LYS A 15 -2.48 12.96 -0.57
CA LYS A 15 -1.56 13.79 0.24
C LYS A 15 -2.08 14.07 1.65
N GLN A 16 -3.39 14.24 1.81
CA GLN A 16 -3.99 14.41 3.14
C GLN A 16 -3.87 13.13 3.97
N LEU A 17 -4.09 11.98 3.35
CA LEU A 17 -3.93 10.68 4.00
C LEU A 17 -2.49 10.46 4.44
N GLU A 18 -1.53 10.71 3.54
CA GLU A 18 -0.10 10.62 3.84
C GLU A 18 0.29 11.50 5.04
N ALA A 19 -0.12 12.78 5.01
CA ALA A 19 0.15 13.70 6.11
C ALA A 19 -0.50 13.27 7.43
N ALA A 20 -1.73 12.77 7.39
CA ALA A 20 -2.42 12.25 8.56
C ALA A 20 -1.67 11.05 9.16
N LEU A 21 -1.23 10.11 8.31
CA LEU A 21 -0.46 8.95 8.76
C LEU A 21 0.89 9.34 9.37
N ILE A 22 1.61 10.30 8.78
CA ILE A 22 2.87 10.82 9.36
C ILE A 22 2.65 11.34 10.78
N VAL A 23 1.61 12.16 10.98
CA VAL A 23 1.29 12.74 12.31
C VAL A 23 0.91 11.65 13.31
N VAL A 24 0.06 10.71 12.88
CA VAL A 24 -0.43 9.62 13.74
C VAL A 24 0.71 8.69 14.14
N VAL A 25 1.59 8.34 13.21
CA VAL A 25 2.77 7.50 13.46
C VAL A 25 3.74 8.19 14.42
N ALA A 26 4.05 9.47 14.18
CA ALA A 26 4.96 10.24 15.03
C ALA A 26 4.44 10.39 16.47
N SER A 27 3.12 10.49 16.64
CA SER A 27 2.48 10.67 17.94
C SER A 27 2.00 9.36 18.58
N ASN A 28 2.10 8.24 17.85
CA ASN A 28 1.45 6.96 18.16
C ASN A 28 0.00 7.14 18.64
N SER A 29 -0.77 7.96 17.91
CA SER A 29 -2.11 8.40 18.28
C SER A 29 -3.21 7.58 17.58
N ASP A 30 -4.47 7.96 17.80
CA ASP A 30 -5.63 7.34 17.18
C ASP A 30 -5.56 7.41 15.63
N PRO A 31 -5.74 6.30 14.90
CA PRO A 31 -5.79 6.28 13.44
C PRO A 31 -7.10 6.79 12.82
N ALA A 32 -8.14 7.10 13.61
CA ALA A 32 -9.44 7.55 13.10
C ALA A 32 -9.36 8.68 12.04
N PRO A 33 -8.52 9.72 12.18
CA PRO A 33 -8.41 10.76 11.15
C PRO A 33 -7.92 10.24 9.80
N ALA A 34 -6.98 9.30 9.78
CA ALA A 34 -6.51 8.67 8.55
C ALA A 34 -7.59 7.75 7.96
N LEU A 35 -8.33 7.04 8.82
CA LEU A 35 -9.42 6.16 8.43
C LEU A 35 -10.57 6.93 7.76
N ASP A 36 -10.94 8.09 8.30
CA ASP A 36 -11.99 8.95 7.72
C ASP A 36 -11.63 9.43 6.30
N ILE A 37 -10.35 9.75 6.08
CA ILE A 37 -9.85 10.12 4.75
C ILE A 37 -9.90 8.92 3.80
N ALA A 38 -9.47 7.74 4.25
CA ALA A 38 -9.55 6.51 3.45
C ALA A 38 -11.00 6.15 3.08
N ASN A 39 -11.93 6.27 4.03
CA ASN A 39 -13.37 6.09 3.76
C ASN A 39 -13.87 7.10 2.73
N THR A 40 -13.49 8.37 2.86
CA THR A 40 -13.87 9.41 1.89
C THR A 40 -13.36 9.08 0.48
N MET A 41 -12.14 8.54 0.35
CA MET A 41 -11.60 8.12 -0.95
C MET A 41 -12.42 6.98 -1.56
N ILE A 42 -12.85 6.02 -0.76
CA ILE A 42 -13.67 4.89 -1.23
C ILE A 42 -15.08 5.35 -1.62
N GLU A 43 -15.73 6.16 -0.77
CA GLU A 43 -17.08 6.70 -1.03
C GLU A 43 -17.14 7.52 -2.32
N ARG A 44 -16.05 8.21 -2.65
CA ARG A 44 -15.92 9.00 -3.89
C ARG A 44 -15.46 8.17 -5.09
N GLY A 45 -15.24 6.86 -4.93
CA GLY A 45 -14.78 5.98 -6.00
C GLY A 45 -13.33 6.20 -6.44
N LEU A 46 -12.52 6.85 -5.59
CA LEU A 46 -11.12 7.20 -5.86
C LEU A 46 -10.16 6.07 -5.45
N SER A 47 -10.63 5.12 -4.65
CA SER A 47 -9.90 3.92 -4.26
C SER A 47 -10.84 2.72 -4.19
N ALA A 48 -10.30 1.54 -4.47
CA ALA A 48 -11.04 0.28 -4.44
C ALA A 48 -10.60 -0.59 -3.25
N GLY A 49 -11.57 -1.23 -2.61
CA GLY A 49 -11.34 -2.12 -1.48
C GLY A 49 -11.65 -1.48 -0.12
N PRO A 50 -11.36 -2.19 0.99
CA PRO A 50 -11.64 -1.70 2.33
C PRO A 50 -10.65 -0.60 2.76
N PRO A 51 -11.04 0.29 3.69
CA PRO A 51 -10.20 1.41 4.12
C PRO A 51 -8.88 0.95 4.74
N GLY A 52 -8.86 -0.19 5.44
CA GLY A 52 -7.63 -0.79 5.97
C GLY A 52 -6.59 -1.10 4.89
N ARG A 53 -7.02 -1.47 3.67
CA ARG A 53 -6.12 -1.69 2.53
C ARG A 53 -5.53 -0.38 2.02
N VAL A 54 -6.32 0.68 1.96
CA VAL A 54 -5.86 2.01 1.56
C VAL A 54 -4.78 2.51 2.52
N LEU A 55 -5.03 2.39 3.84
CA LEU A 55 -4.05 2.74 4.88
C LEU A 55 -2.77 1.91 4.76
N ALA A 56 -2.90 0.60 4.56
CA ALA A 56 -1.77 -0.31 4.38
C ALA A 56 -0.90 0.09 3.20
N MET A 57 -1.50 0.38 2.04
CA MET A 57 -0.78 0.81 0.85
C MET A 57 -0.01 2.11 1.08
N THR A 58 -0.63 3.11 1.72
CA THR A 58 0.05 4.38 2.01
C THR A 58 1.18 4.21 3.02
N LEU A 59 1.00 3.37 4.05
CA LEU A 59 2.07 3.07 5.01
C LEU A 59 3.25 2.35 4.36
N VAL A 60 3.00 1.42 3.43
CA VAL A 60 4.08 0.76 2.68
C VAL A 60 4.86 1.75 1.84
N GLU A 61 4.19 2.70 1.17
CA GLU A 61 4.89 3.77 0.43
C GLU A 61 5.75 4.63 1.37
N LEU A 62 5.22 5.01 2.53
CA LEU A 62 5.97 5.76 3.54
C LEU A 62 7.17 4.97 4.08
N THR A 63 7.01 3.67 4.38
CA THR A 63 8.11 2.78 4.74
C THR A 63 9.19 2.78 3.68
N MET A 64 8.83 2.64 2.39
CA MET A 64 9.81 2.59 1.31
C MET A 64 10.53 3.92 1.12
N GLN A 65 9.82 5.04 1.20
CA GLN A 65 10.41 6.38 1.17
C GLN A 65 11.34 6.60 2.37
N HIS A 66 10.97 6.11 3.55
CA HIS A 66 11.79 6.18 4.76
C HIS A 66 13.09 5.39 4.59
N LEU A 67 13.00 4.13 4.18
CA LEU A 67 14.15 3.25 3.99
C LEU A 67 15.11 3.71 2.88
N GLN A 68 14.62 4.46 1.90
CA GLN A 68 15.48 5.09 0.89
C GLN A 68 16.31 6.26 1.44
N ASN A 69 15.81 6.94 2.47
CA ASN A 69 16.36 8.21 2.92
C ASN A 69 17.01 8.14 4.31
N GLU A 70 16.72 7.10 5.11
CA GLU A 70 17.13 7.02 6.51
C GLU A 70 17.69 5.66 6.91
N THR A 71 18.57 5.66 7.92
CA THR A 71 19.11 4.45 8.58
C THR A 71 18.41 4.13 9.91
N THR A 72 17.36 4.88 10.25
CA THR A 72 16.63 4.76 11.51
C THR A 72 15.59 3.63 11.46
N PRO A 73 15.15 3.10 12.63
CA PRO A 73 14.14 2.05 12.67
C PRO A 73 12.82 2.51 12.03
N ASP A 74 12.28 1.72 11.10
CA ASP A 74 11.04 2.05 10.37
C ASP A 74 9.85 2.25 11.33
N PRO A 75 9.38 3.51 11.51
CA PRO A 75 8.26 3.79 12.39
C PRO A 75 6.92 3.40 11.73
N TYR A 76 6.86 3.41 10.40
CA TYR A 76 5.65 3.11 9.63
C TYR A 76 5.34 1.61 9.65
N GLY A 77 6.35 0.76 9.51
CA GLY A 77 6.21 -0.69 9.65
C GLY A 77 5.74 -1.12 11.05
N LYS A 78 6.25 -0.47 12.11
CA LYS A 78 5.77 -0.69 13.49
C LYS A 78 4.31 -0.27 13.66
N PHE A 79 3.93 0.85 13.06
CA PHE A 79 2.56 1.36 13.12
C PHE A 79 1.59 0.49 12.30
N ALA A 80 2.01 -0.05 11.15
CA ALA A 80 1.23 -1.01 10.38
C ALA A 80 0.84 -2.23 11.22
N GLN A 81 1.77 -2.79 11.99
CA GLN A 81 1.47 -3.88 12.94
C GLN A 81 0.53 -3.41 14.06
N HIS A 82 0.62 -2.15 14.48
CA HIS A 82 -0.32 -1.60 15.46
C HIS A 82 -1.74 -1.54 14.90
N LEU A 83 -1.93 -1.11 13.65
CA LEU A 83 -3.23 -1.10 12.99
C LEU A 83 -3.86 -2.49 12.87
N VAL A 84 -3.04 -3.53 12.65
CA VAL A 84 -3.52 -4.91 12.69
C VAL A 84 -4.01 -5.30 14.08
N ARG A 85 -3.26 -4.96 15.14
CA ARG A 85 -3.69 -5.21 16.52
C ARG A 85 -4.99 -4.48 16.90
N LEU A 86 -5.22 -3.31 16.31
CA LEU A 86 -6.45 -2.53 16.51
C LEU A 86 -7.62 -3.02 15.65
N GLY A 87 -7.41 -3.97 14.73
CA GLY A 87 -8.43 -4.46 13.80
C GLY A 87 -8.78 -3.47 12.68
N VAL A 88 -7.96 -2.43 12.49
CA VAL A 88 -8.15 -1.42 11.43
C VAL A 88 -7.68 -1.98 10.07
N CYS A 89 -6.61 -2.77 10.08
CA CYS A 89 -6.09 -3.50 8.93
C CYS A 89 -6.10 -5.00 9.24
N THR A 90 -6.21 -5.84 8.22
CA THR A 90 -5.90 -7.27 8.35
C THR A 90 -4.43 -7.54 8.01
N GLU A 91 -3.89 -8.67 8.45
CA GLU A 91 -2.57 -9.13 7.99
C GLU A 91 -2.54 -9.30 6.46
N LEU A 92 -3.67 -9.73 5.88
CA LEU A 92 -3.82 -9.86 4.44
C LEU A 92 -3.77 -8.51 3.71
N ASP A 93 -4.33 -7.44 4.29
CA ASP A 93 -4.24 -6.10 3.70
C ASP A 93 -2.79 -5.60 3.67
N LEU A 94 -2.02 -5.84 4.75
CA LEU A 94 -0.60 -5.51 4.77
C LEU A 94 0.19 -6.33 3.74
N ALA A 95 -0.04 -7.64 3.69
CA ALA A 95 0.63 -8.52 2.74
C ALA A 95 0.34 -8.11 1.30
N ALA A 96 -0.93 -7.86 0.97
CA ALA A 96 -1.34 -7.40 -0.36
C ALA A 96 -0.71 -6.05 -0.72
N ALA A 97 -0.64 -5.10 0.23
CA ALA A 97 0.01 -3.80 0.01
C ALA A 97 1.51 -3.94 -0.28
N PHE A 98 2.24 -4.73 0.52
CA PHE A 98 3.66 -5.00 0.29
C PHE A 98 3.91 -5.71 -1.04
N THR A 99 3.14 -6.75 -1.33
CA THR A 99 3.21 -7.49 -2.59
C THR A 99 2.95 -6.58 -3.79
N GLY A 100 1.86 -5.81 -3.76
CA GLY A 100 1.53 -4.87 -4.83
C GLY A 100 2.65 -3.85 -5.05
N ARG A 101 3.26 -3.35 -3.97
CA ARG A 101 4.41 -2.45 -4.07
C ARG A 101 5.64 -3.12 -4.66
N ALA A 102 5.98 -4.33 -4.23
CA ALA A 102 7.12 -5.08 -4.75
C ALA A 102 6.98 -5.34 -6.26
N LEU A 103 5.78 -5.76 -6.69
CA LEU A 103 5.45 -5.97 -8.09
C LEU A 103 5.57 -4.69 -8.92
N ASN A 104 4.97 -3.59 -8.46
CA ASN A 104 5.09 -2.28 -9.12
C ASN A 104 6.53 -1.78 -9.18
N SER A 105 7.32 -2.00 -8.12
CA SER A 105 8.74 -1.66 -8.09
C SER A 105 9.52 -2.49 -9.11
N GLY A 106 9.19 -3.78 -9.22
CA GLY A 106 9.84 -4.69 -10.17
C GLY A 106 9.58 -4.34 -11.61
N LEU A 107 8.35 -3.93 -11.92
CA LEU A 107 8.01 -3.38 -13.23
C LEU A 107 8.83 -2.11 -13.51
N ALA A 108 8.82 -1.16 -12.58
CA ALA A 108 9.50 0.12 -12.75
C ALA A 108 11.03 -0.02 -12.90
N GLN A 109 11.62 -1.01 -12.23
CA GLN A 109 13.07 -1.29 -12.27
C GLN A 109 13.44 -2.25 -13.42
N GLY A 110 12.46 -2.78 -14.15
CA GLY A 110 12.67 -3.66 -15.30
C GLY A 110 13.14 -5.07 -14.98
N TRP A 111 13.12 -5.49 -13.71
CA TRP A 111 13.43 -6.89 -13.34
C TRP A 111 12.19 -7.79 -13.35
N LEU A 112 10.98 -7.22 -13.26
CA LEU A 112 9.73 -7.95 -13.48
C LEU A 112 9.22 -7.64 -14.90
N PRO A 113 9.08 -8.63 -15.78
CA PRO A 113 8.47 -8.43 -17.10
C PRO A 113 7.00 -8.02 -16.98
N ALA A 114 6.56 -7.12 -17.87
CA ALA A 114 5.18 -6.63 -17.90
C ALA A 114 4.17 -7.77 -18.08
N GLU A 115 4.49 -8.76 -18.91
CA GLU A 115 3.60 -9.90 -19.17
C GLU A 115 3.40 -10.78 -17.93
N VAL A 116 4.41 -10.87 -17.06
CA VAL A 116 4.33 -11.62 -15.80
C VAL A 116 3.47 -10.87 -14.79
N TYR A 117 3.60 -9.55 -14.72
CA TYR A 117 2.72 -8.72 -13.90
C TYR A 117 1.26 -8.80 -14.36
N ASP A 118 1.01 -8.70 -15.67
CA ASP A 118 -0.35 -8.77 -16.23
C ASP A 118 -0.99 -10.13 -15.95
N GLN A 119 -0.22 -11.22 -16.00
CA GLN A 119 -0.68 -12.55 -15.60
C GLN A 119 -1.04 -12.61 -14.12
N LEU A 120 -0.21 -12.03 -13.24
CA LEU A 120 -0.48 -11.98 -11.79
C LEU A 120 -1.70 -11.10 -11.48
N ALA A 121 -1.85 -9.97 -12.15
CA ALA A 121 -3.00 -9.07 -12.00
C ALA A 121 -4.30 -9.70 -12.52
N ALA A 122 -4.24 -10.49 -13.59
CA ALA A 122 -5.40 -11.25 -14.10
C ALA A 122 -5.84 -12.38 -13.15
N PHE A 123 -4.95 -12.85 -12.27
CA PHE A 123 -5.25 -13.82 -11.21
C PHE A 123 -5.96 -13.20 -9.99
N ASP A 124 -6.16 -11.88 -9.94
CA ASP A 124 -6.78 -11.15 -8.83
C ASP A 124 -8.31 -11.40 -8.75
N GLY A 125 -8.64 -12.61 -8.31
CA GLY A 125 -9.96 -13.06 -7.85
C GLY A 125 -9.96 -13.42 -6.36
N GLY A 126 -8.99 -12.91 -5.59
CA GLY A 126 -8.91 -13.14 -4.14
C GLY A 126 -8.28 -14.48 -3.71
N ASP A 127 -7.46 -15.10 -4.56
CA ASP A 127 -6.84 -16.38 -4.25
C ASP A 127 -5.53 -16.20 -3.43
N PRO A 128 -5.42 -16.77 -2.21
CA PRO A 128 -4.19 -16.78 -1.41
C PRO A 128 -2.96 -17.37 -2.12
N THR A 129 -3.15 -18.02 -3.28
CA THR A 129 -2.10 -18.59 -4.14
C THR A 129 -1.07 -17.56 -4.66
N ILE A 130 -1.39 -16.26 -4.73
CA ILE A 130 -0.42 -15.23 -5.17
C ILE A 130 0.78 -15.13 -4.22
N LEU A 131 0.56 -15.22 -2.90
CA LEU A 131 1.64 -15.21 -1.90
C LEU A 131 2.54 -16.46 -2.03
N GLU A 132 1.95 -17.62 -2.34
CA GLU A 132 2.71 -18.85 -2.61
C GLU A 132 3.50 -18.79 -3.93
N MET A 133 2.93 -18.18 -4.98
CA MET A 133 3.62 -17.97 -6.25
C MET A 133 4.84 -17.04 -6.09
N LEU A 134 4.70 -15.96 -5.31
CA LEU A 134 5.80 -15.04 -5.04
C LEU A 134 6.92 -15.70 -4.22
N ALA A 135 6.56 -16.53 -3.23
CA ALA A 135 7.52 -17.31 -2.45
C ALA A 135 8.32 -18.32 -3.30
N GLN A 136 7.81 -18.73 -4.46
CA GLN A 136 8.53 -19.60 -5.40
C GLN A 136 9.51 -18.84 -6.30
N ILE A 137 9.26 -17.56 -6.59
CA ILE A 137 10.16 -16.72 -7.39
C ILE A 137 11.46 -16.43 -6.63
N GLU A 138 11.39 -16.14 -5.33
CA GLU A 138 12.58 -15.90 -4.49
C GLU A 138 13.51 -17.13 -4.35
N ARG A 139 12.99 -18.34 -4.56
CA ARG A 139 13.79 -19.58 -4.48
C ARG A 139 14.48 -19.97 -5.78
N ARG A 140 14.17 -19.29 -6.90
CA ARG A 140 14.69 -19.66 -8.24
C ARG A 140 15.68 -18.66 -8.84
N ALA A 141 16.10 -17.64 -8.09
CA ALA A 141 17.18 -16.74 -8.47
C ALA A 141 18.52 -17.18 -7.88
#